data_AF-A0A6J7MZT5-F1
#
_entry.id   AF-A0A6J7MZT5-F1
#
_cell.length_a   1.000
_cell.length_b   1.000
_cell.length_c   1.000
_cell.angle_alpha   90.00
_cell.angle_beta   90.00
_cell.angle_gamma   90.00
#
_symmetry.space_group_name_H-M   'P 1'
#
loop_
_entity.id
_entity.type
_entity.pdbx_description
1 polymer ?
#
loop_
_entity_poly.entity_id
_entity_poly.type
_entity_poly.pdbx_seq_one_letter_code
_entity_poly.pdbx_strand_id
1 'polypeptide(L)'
;MKLLPLTRNPRPVEPMGSGVANGIEMAGAVLVLFFIGFGLDHWLGTTPWITLACTAVGIVGTFAKAWYGYGSEMDRHAAARRASATTSVARVDEHS
;
A
#
# COMPACT_ATOMS: atom_id res chain seq x y z
N MET A 1 -10.07 -44.41 8.95
CA MET A 1 -9.10 -43.31 8.75
C MET A 1 -9.88 -42.05 8.45
N LYS A 2 -9.95 -41.10 9.40
CA LYS A 2 -10.75 -39.87 9.26
C LYS A 2 -9.92 -38.88 8.44
N LEU A 3 -10.35 -38.58 7.22
CA LEU A 3 -9.73 -37.58 6.36
C LEU A 3 -10.00 -36.20 6.98
N LEU A 4 -8.95 -35.45 7.30
CA LEU A 4 -9.08 -34.02 7.61
C LEU A 4 -9.56 -33.33 6.33
N PRO A 5 -10.70 -32.60 6.35
CA PRO A 5 -11.10 -31.81 5.20
C PRO A 5 -10.08 -30.68 5.02
N LEU A 6 -9.24 -30.79 3.99
CA LEU A 6 -8.35 -29.72 3.55
C LEU A 6 -9.21 -28.64 2.87
N THR A 7 -9.88 -27.81 3.65
CA THR A 7 -10.45 -26.55 3.16
C THR A 7 -9.28 -25.67 2.71
N ARG A 8 -8.93 -25.78 1.44
CA ARG A 8 -7.92 -24.94 0.79
C ARG A 8 -8.44 -23.52 0.80
N ASN A 9 -8.04 -22.75 1.82
CA ASN A 9 -8.26 -21.31 1.87
C ASN A 9 -7.59 -20.68 0.63
N PRO A 10 -8.36 -20.15 -0.35
CA PRO A 10 -7.76 -19.50 -1.49
C PRO A 10 -7.06 -18.24 -0.99
N ARG A 11 -5.73 -18.20 -1.09
CA ARG A 11 -4.99 -16.96 -0.89
C ARG A 11 -5.47 -15.98 -1.96
N PRO A 12 -5.94 -14.78 -1.60
CA PRO A 12 -6.18 -13.74 -2.59
C PRO A 12 -4.91 -13.57 -3.41
N VAL A 13 -5.00 -13.86 -4.71
CA VAL A 13 -3.93 -13.54 -5.64
C VAL A 13 -4.03 -12.04 -5.84
N GLU A 14 -3.10 -11.30 -5.21
CA GLU A 14 -2.93 -9.87 -5.46
C GLU A 14 -2.92 -9.64 -6.97
N PRO A 15 -3.79 -8.77 -7.51
CA PRO A 15 -3.80 -8.46 -8.93
C PRO A 15 -2.38 -8.02 -9.33
N MET A 16 -1.79 -8.66 -10.34
CA MET A 16 -0.39 -8.43 -10.71
C MET A 16 -0.08 -6.94 -11.04
N GLY A 17 -1.10 -6.12 -11.30
CA GLY A 17 -1.00 -4.68 -11.50
C GLY A 17 -0.88 -3.81 -10.23
N SER A 18 -1.17 -4.33 -9.03
CA SER A 18 -1.13 -3.52 -7.79
C SER A 18 0.28 -3.02 -7.49
N GLY A 19 1.29 -3.87 -7.62
CA GLY A 19 2.70 -3.49 -7.42
C GLY A 19 3.17 -2.43 -8.41
N VAL A 20 2.82 -2.59 -9.70
CA VAL A 20 3.20 -1.64 -10.75
C VAL A 20 2.52 -0.28 -10.54
N ALA A 21 1.23 -0.26 -10.19
CA ALA A 21 0.50 0.96 -9.91
C ALA A 21 1.10 1.74 -8.74
N ASN A 22 1.45 1.05 -7.65
CA ASN A 22 2.16 1.66 -6.52
C ASN A 22 3.52 2.22 -6.92
N GLY A 23 4.28 1.50 -7.76
CA GLY A 23 5.58 1.96 -8.26
C GLY A 23 5.46 3.24 -9.11
N ILE A 24 4.45 3.32 -9.98
CA ILE A 24 4.17 4.51 -10.79
C ILE A 24 3.78 5.69 -9.90
N GLU A 25 2.94 5.47 -8.89
CA GLU A 25 2.52 6.53 -7.97
C GLU A 25 3.72 7.10 -7.20
N MET A 26 4.61 6.24 -6.70
CA MET A 26 5.82 6.65 -6.00
C MET A 26 6.78 7.41 -6.91
N ALA A 27 7.03 6.90 -8.12
CA ALA A 27 7.87 7.58 -9.10
C ALA A 27 7.28 8.96 -9.46
N GLY A 28 5.96 9.03 -9.67
CA GLY A 28 5.25 10.28 -9.94
C GLY A 28 5.43 11.31 -8.83
N ALA A 29 5.26 10.90 -7.56
CA ALA A 29 5.41 11.80 -6.42
C ALA A 29 6.84 12.39 -6.31
N VAL A 30 7.86 11.56 -6.49
CA VAL A 30 9.27 12.01 -6.48
C VAL A 30 9.55 12.95 -7.65
N LEU A 31 9.08 12.60 -8.86
CA LEU A 31 9.28 13.42 -10.06
C LEU A 31 8.63 14.80 -9.94
N VAL A 32 7.42 14.87 -9.39
CA VAL A 32 6.74 16.15 -9.17
C VAL A 32 7.57 17.06 -8.26
N LEU A 33 8.06 16.55 -7.12
CA LEU A 33 8.91 17.33 -6.23
C LEU A 33 10.26 17.69 -6.86
N PHE A 34 10.85 16.79 -7.64
CA PHE A 34 12.06 17.07 -8.40
C PHE A 34 11.87 18.24 -9.37
N PHE A 35 10.81 18.22 -10.19
CA PHE A 35 10.56 19.29 -11.16
C PHE A 35 10.23 20.63 -10.49
N ILE A 36 9.53 20.61 -9.35
CA ILE A 36 9.29 21.81 -8.55
C ILE A 36 10.62 22.38 -8.04
N GLY A 37 11.46 21.54 -7.45
CA GLY A 37 12.77 21.96 -6.95
C GLY A 37 13.68 22.47 -8.06
N PHE A 38 13.66 21.83 -9.24
CA PHE A 38 14.40 22.25 -10.42
C PHE A 38 13.96 23.62 -10.93
N GLY A 39 12.64 23.86 -11.01
CA GLY A 39 12.11 25.16 -11.39
C GLY A 39 12.49 26.27 -10.41
N LEU A 40 12.43 25.97 -9.11
CA LEU A 40 12.84 26.90 -8.06
C LEU A 40 14.33 27.21 -8.12
N ASP A 41 15.17 26.18 -8.26
CA ASP A 41 16.61 26.35 -8.37
C ASP A 41 17.00 27.17 -9.61
N HIS A 42 16.30 26.99 -10.74
CA HIS A 42 16.54 27.77 -11.95
C HIS A 42 16.14 29.24 -11.78
N TRP A 43 15.08 29.51 -11.01
CA TRP A 43 14.62 30.88 -10.77
C TRP A 43 15.48 31.61 -9.73
N LEU A 44 15.93 30.91 -8.68
CA LEU A 44 16.73 31.48 -7.60
C LEU A 44 18.25 31.39 -7.84
N GLY A 45 18.68 30.65 -8.87
CA GLY A 45 20.10 30.40 -9.15
C GLY A 45 20.79 29.48 -8.13
N THR A 46 20.02 28.76 -7.31
CA THR A 46 20.51 27.89 -6.22
C THR A 46 20.78 26.45 -6.69
N THR A 47 20.71 26.18 -8.00
CA THR A 47 20.99 24.87 -8.59
C THR A 47 22.28 24.26 -8.01
N PRO A 48 22.25 23.06 -7.39
CA PRO A 48 21.15 22.09 -7.31
C PRO A 48 20.54 21.89 -5.89
N TRP A 49 20.67 22.87 -4.98
CA TRP A 49 20.37 22.65 -3.56
C TRP A 49 18.87 22.46 -3.25
N ILE A 50 17.97 23.27 -3.83
CA ILE A 50 16.53 23.14 -3.57
C ILE A 50 16.01 21.86 -4.22
N THR A 51 16.46 21.55 -5.43
CA THR A 51 16.14 20.30 -6.13
C THR A 51 16.52 19.09 -5.30
N LEU A 52 17.73 19.09 -4.71
CA LEU A 52 18.21 17.98 -3.88
C LEU A 52 17.35 17.82 -2.63
N ALA A 53 17.02 18.92 -1.94
CA ALA A 53 16.17 18.91 -0.76
C ALA A 53 14.75 18.42 -1.09
N CYS A 54 14.12 18.94 -2.14
CA CYS A 54 12.79 18.52 -2.58
C CYS A 54 12.77 17.04 -2.98
N THR A 55 13.80 16.57 -3.70
CA THR A 55 13.90 15.16 -4.10
C THR A 55 14.06 14.24 -2.89
N ALA A 56 14.91 14.62 -1.93
CA ALA A 56 15.07 13.87 -0.68
C ALA A 56 13.75 13.77 0.09
N VAL A 57 12.99 14.87 0.17
CA VAL A 57 11.65 14.88 0.78
C VAL A 57 10.68 13.97 0.02
N GLY A 58 10.72 13.98 -1.32
CA GLY A 58 9.88 13.10 -2.14
C GLY A 58 10.14 11.62 -1.86
N ILE A 59 11.43 11.24 -1.81
CA ILE A 59 11.85 9.87 -1.49
C ILE A 59 11.36 9.49 -0.09
N VAL A 60 11.70 10.29 0.92
CA VAL A 60 11.29 10.03 2.31
C VAL A 60 9.77 9.96 2.44
N GLY A 61 9.04 10.84 1.78
CA GLY A 61 7.57 10.87 1.77
C GLY A 61 6.98 9.59 1.18
N THR A 62 7.50 9.12 0.04
CA THR A 62 7.07 7.84 -0.55
C THR A 62 7.35 6.65 0.37
N PHE A 63 8.54 6.58 0.98
CA PHE A 63 8.87 5.51 1.93
C PHE A 63 8.02 5.56 3.19
N ALA A 64 7.78 6.75 3.75
CA ALA A 64 6.89 6.95 4.89
C ALA A 64 5.47 6.48 4.56
N LYS A 65 4.92 6.87 3.39
CA LYS A 65 3.62 6.38 2.92
C LYS A 65 3.59 4.86 2.85
N ALA A 66 4.62 4.23 2.29
CA ALA A 66 4.71 2.77 2.20
C ALA A 66 4.65 2.12 3.59
N TRP A 67 5.39 2.68 4.54
CA TRP A 67 5.47 2.17 5.91
C TRP A 67 4.14 2.31 6.65
N TYR A 68 3.48 3.47 6.58
CA TYR A 68 2.18 3.68 7.19
C TYR A 68 1.04 2.92 6.49
N GLY A 69 1.12 2.81 5.16
CA GLY A 69 0.12 2.09 4.35
C GLY A 69 0.04 0.61 4.71
N TYR A 70 1.16 -0.01 5.06
CA TYR A 70 1.22 -1.43 5.43
C TYR A 70 0.31 -1.79 6.62
N GLY A 71 0.22 -0.91 7.63
CA GLY A 71 -0.65 -1.14 8.79
C GLY A 71 -2.14 -1.14 8.43
N SER A 72 -2.55 -0.24 7.53
CA SER A 72 -3.96 -0.06 7.16
C SER A 72 -4.57 -1.23 6.39
N GLU A 73 -3.77 -1.92 5.56
CA GLU A 73 -4.25 -3.07 4.78
C GLU A 73 -4.46 -4.30 5.67
N MET A 74 -3.62 -4.48 6.70
CA MET A 74 -3.75 -5.59 7.65
C MET A 74 -5.01 -5.49 8.49
N ASP A 75 -5.38 -4.28 8.93
CA ASP A 75 -6.62 -4.04 9.66
C ASP A 75 -7.86 -4.30 8.80
N ARG A 76 -7.78 -3.97 7.51
CA ARG A 76 -8.86 -4.20 6.55
C ARG A 76 -9.11 -5.70 6.33
N HIS A 77 -8.05 -6.50 6.21
CA HIS A 77 -8.17 -7.97 6.12
C HIS A 77 -8.57 -8.62 7.46
N ALA A 78 -8.14 -8.05 8.60
CA ALA A 78 -8.56 -8.51 9.91
C ALA A 78 -10.06 -8.26 10.15
N ALA A 79 -10.57 -7.09 9.77
CA ALA A 79 -12.00 -6.77 9.82
C ALA A 79 -12.83 -7.70 8.89
N ALA A 80 -12.37 -7.93 7.66
CA ALA A 80 -13.03 -8.84 6.72
C ALA A 80 -13.10 -10.28 7.27
N ARG A 81 -12.02 -10.77 7.90
CA ARG A 81 -12.03 -12.10 8.55
C ARG A 81 -13.02 -12.19 9.71
N ARG A 82 -13.14 -11.15 10.53
CA ARG A 82 -14.10 -11.11 11.65
C ARG A 82 -15.55 -11.11 11.17
N ALA A 83 -15.85 -10.37 10.08
CA ALA A 83 -17.18 -10.36 9.48
C ALA A 83 -17.56 -11.74 8.89
N SER A 84 -16.63 -12.40 8.20
CA SER A 84 -16.84 -13.74 7.66
C SER A 84 -16.97 -14.82 8.76
N ALA A 85 -16.21 -14.70 9.84
CA ALA A 85 -16.29 -15.61 11.00
C ALA A 85 -17.64 -15.48 11.74
N THR A 86 -18.14 -14.25 11.90
CA THR A 86 -19.47 -13.99 12.50
C THR A 86 -20.59 -14.62 11.65
N THR A 87 -20.49 -14.49 10.33
CA THR A 87 -21.45 -15.08 9.38
C THR A 87 -21.39 -16.60 9.35
N SER A 88 -20.21 -17.21 9.54
CA SER A 88 -20.11 -18.67 9.62
C SER A 88 -20.67 -19.24 10.92
N VAL A 89 -20.48 -18.53 12.04
CA VAL A 89 -21.02 -18.96 13.35
C VAL A 89 -22.55 -18.90 13.35
N ALA A 90 -23.14 -17.82 12.82
CA ALA A 90 -24.60 -17.71 12.70
C ALA A 90 -25.23 -18.81 11.84
N ARG A 91 -24.56 -19.24 10.75
CA ARG A 91 -25.03 -20.33 9.88
C ARG A 91 -24.98 -21.72 10.54
N VAL A 92 -24.07 -21.92 11.50
CA VAL A 92 -23.93 -23.21 12.20
C VAL A 92 -25.04 -23.41 13.23
N ASP A 93 -25.48 -22.33 13.89
CA ASP A 93 -26.61 -22.37 14.83
C ASP A 93 -27.97 -22.61 14.14
N GLU A 94 -28.12 -22.20 12.87
CA GLU A 94 -29.38 -22.34 12.13
C GLU A 94 -29.67 -23.79 11.65
N HIS A 95 -28.64 -24.65 11.67
CA HIS A 95 -28.71 -26.04 11.21
C HIS A 95 -28.61 -27.08 12.34
N SER A 96 -28.70 -26.66 13.60
CA SER A 96 -28.74 -27.51 14.82
C SER A 96 -30.14 -27.60 15.39
#